data_AF-A0A3C0I3C8-F1
#
_entry.id   AF-A0A3C0I3C8-F1
#
_cell.length_a   1.000
_cell.length_b   1.000
_cell.length_c   1.000
_cell.angle_alpha   90.00
_cell.angle_beta   90.00
_cell.angle_gamma   90.00
#
_symmetry.space_group_name_H-M   'P 1'
#
loop_
_entity.id
_entity.type
_entity.pdbx_description
1 polymer ?
#
loop_
_entity_poly.entity_id
_entity_poly.type
_entity_poly.pdbx_seq_one_letter_code
_entity_poly.pdbx_strand_id
1 'polypeptide(L)' 'MFQTALKYNLEVTQTRRVDFPVPFSAGAKITVFVISEQPVDNFNDLSAASQSSLDFWDNAFDDEDWNHV' A
#
# COMPACT_ATOMS: atom_id res chain seq x y z
N MET A 1 -18.88 -19.40 16.74
CA MET A 1 -19.53 -18.08 16.90
C MET A 1 -19.33 -17.33 15.59
N PHE A 2 -20.39 -16.98 14.89
CA PHE A 2 -20.29 -16.19 13.65
C PHE A 2 -20.38 -14.72 14.03
N GLN A 3 -19.30 -13.97 13.81
CA GLN A 3 -19.29 -12.52 13.96
C GLN A 3 -19.45 -11.90 12.57
N THR A 4 -20.61 -11.31 12.31
CA THR A 4 -20.85 -10.58 11.07
C THR A 4 -19.99 -9.31 11.08
N ALA A 5 -18.98 -9.25 10.21
CA ALA A 5 -18.17 -8.06 10.04
C ALA A 5 -18.92 -7.07 9.13
N LEU A 6 -19.12 -5.84 9.62
CA LEU A 6 -19.66 -4.75 8.82
C LEU A 6 -18.47 -3.94 8.27
N LYS A 7 -18.36 -3.85 6.93
CA LYS A 7 -17.35 -3.03 6.26
C LYS A 7 -18.00 -1.75 5.74
N TYR A 8 -17.43 -0.61 6.10
CA TYR A 8 -17.81 0.71 5.60
C TYR A 8 -16.61 1.31 4.87
N ASN A 9 -16.81 1.82 3.66
CA ASN A 9 -15.80 2.63 2.96
C ASN A 9 -16.20 4.09 3.15
N LEU A 10 -15.38 4.86 3.86
CA LEU A 10 -15.69 6.22 4.27
C LEU A 10 -14.46 7.10 4.03
N GLU A 11 -14.69 8.28 3.48
CA GLU A 11 -13.65 9.30 3.35
C GLU A 11 -13.62 10.19 4.60
N VAL A 12 -12.42 10.57 5.04
CA VAL A 12 -12.27 11.47 6.19
C VAL A 12 -12.65 12.88 5.77
N THR A 13 -13.71 13.41 6.38
CA THR A 13 -14.17 14.78 6.13
C THR A 13 -13.19 15.82 6.65
N GLN A 14 -13.35 17.09 6.24
CA GLN A 14 -12.47 18.20 6.65
C GLN A 14 -12.40 18.41 8.18
N THR A 15 -13.41 17.95 8.92
CA THR A 15 -13.44 18.02 10.39
C THR A 15 -12.65 16.90 11.08
N ARG A 16 -11.99 16.03 10.30
CA ARG A 16 -11.24 14.84 10.78
C ARG A 16 -12.09 13.87 11.60
N ARG A 17 -13.39 13.84 11.34
CA ARG A 17 -14.36 12.95 11.98
C ARG A 17 -15.07 12.10 10.93
N VAL A 18 -15.49 10.93 11.36
CA VAL A 18 -16.19 9.95 10.54
C VAL A 18 -17.48 9.58 11.27
N ASP A 19 -18.62 9.88 10.65
CA ASP A 19 -19.95 9.57 11.17
C ASP A 19 -20.62 8.55 10.23
N PHE A 20 -21.10 7.44 10.78
CA PHE A 20 -21.80 6.41 10.00
C PHE A 20 -22.88 5.70 10.83
N PRO A 21 -24.02 5.35 10.22
CA PRO A 21 -25.08 4.63 10.91
C PRO A 21 -24.68 3.17 11.15
N VAL A 22 -24.94 2.69 12.36
CA VAL A 22 -24.73 1.30 12.76
C VAL A 22 -26.05 0.62 13.12
N PRO A 23 -26.25 -0.67 12.76
CA PRO A 23 -27.50 -1.39 13.02
C PRO A 23 -27.53 -1.99 14.45
N PHE A 24 -27.00 -1.27 15.45
CA PHE A 24 -26.92 -1.76 16.82
C PHE A 24 -27.82 -0.94 17.76
N SER A 25 -28.41 -1.62 18.74
CA SER A 25 -29.21 -0.98 19.78
C SER A 25 -28.35 -0.08 20.68
N ALA A 26 -28.99 0.92 21.29
CA ALA A 26 -28.35 1.79 22.27
C ALA A 26 -27.77 0.95 23.44
N GLY A 27 -26.52 1.24 23.82
CA GLY A 27 -25.80 0.53 24.89
C GLY A 27 -25.03 -0.72 24.45
N ALA A 28 -25.11 -1.12 23.17
CA ALA A 28 -24.30 -2.22 22.65
C ALA A 28 -22.80 -1.86 22.69
N LYS A 29 -21.96 -2.77 23.19
CA LYS A 29 -20.51 -2.63 23.14
C LYS A 29 -20.02 -3.04 21.76
N ILE A 30 -19.37 -2.12 21.06
CA ILE A 30 -18.80 -2.36 19.74
C ILE A 30 -17.30 -2.08 19.74
N THR A 31 -16.56 -2.78 18.88
CA THR A 31 -15.14 -2.54 18.62
C THR A 31 -15.00 -2.09 17.18
N VAL A 32 -14.32 -0.97 16.95
CA VAL A 32 -14.10 -0.40 15.62
C VAL A 32 -12.63 -0.58 15.26
N PHE A 33 -12.38 -1.13 14.08
CA PHE A 33 -11.05 -1.19 13.48
C PHE A 33 -10.97 -0.15 12.37
N VAL A 34 -10.02 0.78 12.49
CA VAL A 34 -9.75 1.79 11.47
C VAL A 34 -8.45 1.40 10.77
N ILE A 35 -8.53 1.17 9.47
CA ILE A 35 -7.39 0.85 8.62
C ILE A 35 -7.33 1.95 7.57
N SER A 36 -6.28 2.77 7.61
CA SER A 36 -6.03 3.71 6.52
C SER A 36 -5.61 2.91 5.29
N GLU A 37 -6.17 3.23 4.11
CA GLU A 37 -5.55 2.78 2.87
C GLU A 37 -4.11 3.30 2.85
N GLN A 38 -3.16 2.39 2.62
CA GLN A 38 -1.80 2.80 2.31
C GLN A 38 -1.90 3.66 1.04
N PRO A 39 -1.17 4.79 0.94
CA PRO A 39 -1.02 5.45 -0.35
C PRO A 39 -0.60 4.38 -1.37
N VAL A 40 -1.20 4.43 -2.58
CA VAL A 40 -0.93 3.50 -3.70
C VAL A 40 0.48 2.98 -3.59
N ASP A 41 0.60 1.67 -3.38
CA ASP A 41 1.86 0.95 -3.11
C ASP A 41 3.05 1.73 -3.69
N ASN A 42 3.90 2.23 -2.80
CA ASN A 42 5.08 3.00 -3.19
C ASN A 42 6.10 2.04 -3.81
N PHE A 43 5.88 1.66 -5.06
CA PHE A 43 6.73 0.74 -5.81
C PHE A 43 8.10 1.34 -6.17
N ASN A 44 8.37 2.58 -5.77
CA ASN A 44 9.65 3.24 -6.03
C ASN A 44 10.81 2.42 -5.46
N ASP A 45 10.64 1.79 -4.30
CA ASP A 45 11.70 0.98 -3.68
C ASP A 45 11.98 -0.30 -4.48
N LEU A 46 10.93 -0.97 -4.99
CA LEU A 46 11.08 -2.15 -5.85
C LEU A 46 11.67 -1.78 -7.22
N SER A 47 11.25 -0.64 -7.77
CA SER A 47 11.78 -0.10 -9.03
C SER A 47 13.26 0.25 -8.86
N ALA A 48 13.65 0.90 -7.77
CA ALA A 48 15.04 1.24 -7.46
C ALA A 48 15.92 -0.02 -7.31
N ALA A 49 15.43 -1.03 -6.58
CA ALA A 49 16.14 -2.30 -6.42
C ALA A 49 16.34 -3.07 -7.75
N SER A 50 15.39 -2.98 -8.68
CA SER A 50 15.54 -3.61 -10.01
C SER A 50 16.61 -2.94 -10.88
N GLN A 51 16.82 -1.63 -10.71
CA GLN A 51 17.81 -0.87 -11.48
C GLN A 51 19.23 -0.99 -10.92
N SER A 52 19.38 -1.28 -9.62
CA SER A 52 20.71 -1.40 -8.98
C SER A 52 21.48 -2.68 -9.35
N SER A 53 20.87 -3.62 -10.09
CA SER A 53 21.51 -4.88 -10.49
C SER A 53 22.10 -4.85 -11.91
N LEU A 54 22.03 -3.70 -12.60
CA LEU A 54 22.58 -3.57 -13.95
C LEU A 54 24.11 -3.44 -13.92
N ASP A 55 24.69 -2.88 -12.86
CA ASP A 55 26.14 -2.74 -12.67
C ASP A 55 26.89 -4.08 -12.63
N PHE A 56 26.21 -5.17 -12.28
CA PHE A 56 26.82 -6.52 -12.31
C PHE A 56 27.13 -6.98 -13.74
N TRP A 57 26.34 -6.53 -14.71
CA TRP A 57 26.51 -6.85 -16.13
C TRP A 57 27.26 -5.76 -16.91
N ASP A 58 27.50 -4.60 -16.30
CA ASP A 58 28.21 -3.46 -16.89
C ASP A 58 29.73 -3.59 -16.66
N ASN A 59 30.35 -4.47 -17.44
CA ASN A 59 31.77 -4.75 -17.38
C ASN A 59 32.49 -4.04 -18.54
N ALA A 60 33.30 -3.04 -18.22
CA ALA A 60 34.07 -2.27 -19.19
C ALA A 60 35.02 -3.11 -20.07
N PHE A 61 35.38 -4.33 -19.65
CA PHE A 61 36.16 -5.25 -20.47
C PHE A 61 35.32 -5.94 -21.55
N ASP A 62 34.01 -6.12 -21.32
CA ASP A 62 33.11 -6.76 -22.29
C ASP A 62 32.67 -5.75 -23.38
N ASP A 63 32.73 -4.45 -23.08
CA ASP A 63 32.40 -3.39 -24.05
C ASP A 63 33.31 -3.37 -25.28
N GLU A 64 34.61 -3.67 -25.12
CA GLU A 64 35.59 -3.65 -26.22
C GLU A 64 35.42 -4.86 -27.17
N ASP A 65 34.94 -5.99 -26.64
CA ASP A 65 34.81 -7.24 -27.40
C ASP A 65 33.39 -7.45 -27.96
N TRP A 66 32.36 -6.90 -27.32
CA TRP A 66 30.94 -7.12 -27.71
C TRP A 66 30.29 -5.92 -28.40
N ASN A 67 30.71 -4.68 -28.10
CA ASN A 67 30.20 -3.51 -28.79
C ASN A 67 31.13 -3.15 -29.95
N HIS A 68 30.94 -3.81 -31.11
CA HIS A 68 31.69 -3.54 -32.34
C HIS A 68 31.47 -2.09 -32.84
N VAL A 69 32.21 -1.12 -32.29
CA VAL A 69 32.31 0.25 -32.81
C VAL A 69 33.19 0.35 -34.05
#